data_AF-A0A3B8P388-F1
#
_entry.id   AF-A0A3B8P388-F1
#
_cell.length_a   1.000
_cell.length_b   1.000
_cell.length_c   1.000
_cell.angle_alpha   90.00
_cell.angle_beta   90.00
_cell.angle_gamma   90.00
#
_symmetry.space_group_name_H-M   'P 1'
#
loop_
_entity.id
_entity.type
_entity.pdbx_description
1 polymer ?
#
loop_
_entity_poly.entity_id
_entity_poly.type
_entity_poly.pdbx_seq_one_letter_code
_entity_poly.pdbx_strand_id
1 'polypeptide(L)'
;ALMIYSALLPLGIGALYASLVGQWGLTGLAYALAGLACGVVGVVPSVMVGLFPAQIRVSGISFTYNVAYALWASTTPLALIALMPWSPWVCVGFCLIMGLVGVVTALYYGRREPLTFAAEPGIALCADK
;
A
#
# COMPACT_ATOMS: atom_id res chain seq x y z
N ALA A 1 -7.40 3.98 -8.05
CA ALA A 1 -7.12 4.15 -6.60
C ALA A 1 -5.66 3.85 -6.25
N LEU A 2 -5.16 2.63 -6.46
CA LEU A 2 -3.80 2.21 -6.08
C LEU A 2 -2.67 3.10 -6.62
N MET A 3 -2.72 3.47 -7.90
CA MET A 3 -1.72 4.38 -8.50
C MET A 3 -1.75 5.80 -7.89
N ILE A 4 -2.95 6.30 -7.56
CA ILE A 4 -3.14 7.64 -6.99
C ILE A 4 -2.54 7.68 -5.57
N TYR A 5 -2.89 6.71 -4.73
CA TYR A 5 -2.35 6.65 -3.36
C TYR A 5 -0.85 6.38 -3.32
N SER A 6 -0.33 5.54 -4.23
CA SER A 6 1.11 5.26 -4.29
C SER A 6 1.95 6.48 -4.69
N ALA A 7 1.41 7.38 -5.51
CA ALA A 7 2.05 8.65 -5.85
C ALA A 7 1.86 9.72 -4.75
N LEU A 8 0.71 9.71 -4.08
CA LEU A 8 0.39 10.66 -3.02
C LEU A 8 1.22 10.40 -1.75
N LEU A 9 1.56 9.15 -1.46
CA LEU A 9 2.27 8.71 -0.26
C LEU A 9 3.66 9.38 -0.10
N PRO A 10 4.56 9.37 -1.09
CA PRO A 10 5.83 10.08 -0.98
C PRO A 10 5.68 11.60 -0.93
N LEU A 11 4.66 12.17 -1.58
CA LEU A 11 4.38 13.61 -1.49
C LEU A 11 3.93 14.02 -0.08
N GLY A 12 3.04 13.24 0.54
CA GLY A 12 2.58 13.48 1.92
C GLY A 12 3.71 13.35 2.94
N ILE A 13 4.56 12.32 2.81
CA ILE A 13 5.69 12.10 3.71
C ILE A 13 6.79 13.16 3.49
N GLY A 14 7.02 13.58 2.23
CA GLY A 14 7.91 14.69 1.91
C GLY A 14 7.44 16.02 2.50
N ALA A 15 6.14 16.32 2.43
CA ALA A 15 5.56 17.51 3.04
C ALA A 15 5.67 17.50 4.58
N LEU A 16 5.48 16.34 5.21
CA LEU A 16 5.67 16.17 6.65
C LEU A 16 7.13 16.41 7.05
N TYR A 17 8.09 15.81 6.35
CA TYR A 17 9.52 15.98 6.64
C TYR A 17 10.01 17.40 6.36
N ALA A 18 9.52 18.05 5.30
CA ALA A 18 9.82 19.45 5.02
C ALA A 18 9.28 20.39 6.13
N SER A 19 8.07 20.12 6.63
CA SER A 19 7.48 20.85 7.76
C SER A 19 8.25 20.60 9.07
N LEU A 20 8.72 19.37 9.29
CA LEU A 20 9.54 19.00 10.46
C LEU A 20 10.91 19.68 10.45
N VAL A 21 11.63 19.62 9.32
CA VAL A 21 12.99 20.16 9.19
C VAL A 21 12.99 21.69 9.20
N GLY A 22 11.96 22.33 8.62
CA GLY A 22 11.87 23.79 8.61
C GLY A 22 11.09 24.40 9.78
N GLN A 23 10.62 23.60 10.75
CA GLN A 23 10.00 24.08 12.02
C GLN A 23 8.83 25.06 11.86
N TRP A 24 7.97 24.86 10.85
CA TRP A 24 6.92 25.82 10.45
C TRP A 24 5.67 25.84 11.35
N GLY A 25 5.63 25.07 12.44
CA GLY A 25 4.47 24.95 13.35
C GLY A 25 3.23 24.23 12.77
N LEU A 26 3.23 23.89 11.47
CA LEU A 26 2.15 23.22 10.75
C LEU A 26 2.29 21.68 10.70
N THR A 27 3.09 21.09 11.58
CA THR A 27 3.38 19.65 11.58
C THR A 27 2.14 18.78 11.76
N GLY A 28 1.14 19.21 12.54
CA GLY A 28 -0.12 18.49 12.70
C GLY A 28 -0.92 18.35 11.40
N LEU A 29 -0.97 19.40 10.58
CA LEU A 29 -1.68 19.39 9.30
C LEU A 29 -0.93 18.57 8.25
N ALA A 30 0.40 18.70 8.22
CA ALA A 30 1.23 17.88 7.35
C ALA A 30 1.14 16.38 7.71
N TYR A 31 1.00 16.06 9.00
CA TYR A 31 0.80 14.68 9.46
C TYR A 31 -0.57 14.13 9.03
N ALA A 32 -1.63 14.93 9.13
CA ALA A 32 -2.95 14.54 8.63
C ALA A 32 -2.96 14.28 7.12
N LEU A 33 -2.27 15.12 6.33
CA LEU A 33 -2.10 14.92 4.88
C LEU A 33 -1.29 13.66 4.55
N ALA A 34 -0.21 13.39 5.30
CA ALA A 34 0.55 12.15 5.17
C ALA A 34 -0.31 10.92 5.49
N GLY A 35 -1.16 11.01 6.53
CA GLY A 35 -2.12 9.97 6.88
C GLY A 35 -3.17 9.72 5.79
N LEU A 36 -3.73 10.79 5.20
CA LEU A 36 -4.65 10.68 4.06
C LEU A 36 -3.99 10.01 2.85
N ALA A 37 -2.71 10.33 2.61
CA ALA A 37 -1.93 9.75 1.53
C ALA A 37 -1.63 8.25 1.73
N CYS A 38 -1.65 7.76 2.97
CA CYS A 38 -1.50 6.34 3.33
C CYS A 38 -2.74 5.48 2.96
N GLY A 39 -3.74 6.03 2.28
CA GLY A 39 -4.94 5.31 1.83
C GLY A 39 -4.69 4.08 0.94
N VAL A 40 -3.45 3.86 0.47
CA VAL A 40 -3.06 2.62 -0.22
C VAL A 40 -3.33 1.38 0.63
N VAL A 41 -3.19 1.47 1.96
CA VAL A 41 -3.42 0.36 2.89
C VAL A 41 -4.86 -0.16 2.82
N GLY A 42 -5.83 0.71 2.54
CA GLY A 42 -7.24 0.33 2.37
C GLY A 42 -7.53 -0.39 1.06
N VAL A 43 -6.69 -0.22 0.03
CA VAL A 43 -6.88 -0.85 -1.28
C VAL A 43 -6.32 -2.28 -1.31
N VAL A 44 -5.30 -2.58 -0.50
CA VAL A 44 -4.63 -3.90 -0.46
C VAL A 44 -5.61 -5.06 -0.19
N PRO A 45 -6.51 -5.02 0.82
CA PRO A 45 -7.44 -6.11 1.08
C PRO A 45 -8.40 -6.37 -0.08
N SER A 46 -8.87 -5.31 -0.75
CA SER A 46 -9.78 -5.42 -1.90
C SER A 46 -9.12 -6.16 -3.07
N VAL A 47 -7.84 -5.89 -3.35
CA VAL A 47 -7.09 -6.62 -4.38
C VAL A 47 -6.85 -8.07 -3.93
N MET A 48 -6.50 -8.27 -2.67
CA MET A 48 -6.15 -9.58 -2.15
C MET A 48 -7.31 -10.58 -2.19
N VAL A 49 -8.52 -10.14 -1.86
CA VAL A 49 -9.74 -10.97 -1.94
C VAL A 49 -10.07 -11.35 -3.38
N GLY A 50 -9.74 -10.48 -4.35
CA GLY A 50 -9.96 -10.72 -5.78
C GLY A 50 -8.98 -11.71 -6.41
N LEU A 51 -7.75 -11.81 -5.89
CA LEU A 51 -6.69 -12.64 -6.47
C LEU A 51 -6.78 -14.15 -6.12
N PHE A 52 -7.50 -14.51 -5.04
CA PHE A 52 -7.60 -15.91 -4.60
C PHE A 52 -9.01 -16.49 -4.82
N PRO A 53 -9.14 -17.68 -5.44
CA PRO A 53 -10.42 -18.36 -5.62
C PRO A 53 -11.04 -18.79 -4.29
N ALA A 54 -12.38 -18.86 -4.24
CA ALA A 54 -13.15 -18.98 -3.00
C ALA A 54 -12.72 -20.15 -2.09
N GLN A 55 -12.30 -21.27 -2.68
CA GLN A 55 -11.90 -22.47 -1.95
C GLN A 55 -10.62 -22.32 -1.11
N ILE A 56 -9.68 -21.45 -1.52
CA ILE A 56 -8.37 -21.29 -0.84
C ILE A 56 -8.11 -19.86 -0.34
N ARG A 57 -9.09 -18.96 -0.51
CA ARG A 57 -8.93 -17.53 -0.22
C ARG A 57 -8.42 -17.24 1.18
N VAL A 58 -8.95 -17.89 2.21
CA VAL A 58 -8.57 -17.63 3.60
C VAL A 58 -7.12 -18.04 3.88
N SER A 59 -6.71 -19.22 3.42
CA SER A 59 -5.36 -19.75 3.60
C SER A 59 -4.31 -19.00 2.77
N GLY A 60 -4.64 -18.67 1.51
CA GLY A 60 -3.77 -17.88 0.63
C GLY A 60 -3.57 -16.45 1.12
N ILE A 61 -4.63 -15.82 1.64
CA ILE A 61 -4.58 -14.51 2.29
C ILE A 61 -3.65 -14.57 3.50
N SER A 62 -3.90 -15.49 4.44
CA SER A 62 -3.10 -15.58 5.66
C SER A 62 -1.62 -15.89 5.38
N PHE A 63 -1.32 -16.80 4.45
CA PHE A 63 0.05 -17.14 4.08
C PHE A 63 0.80 -15.93 3.53
N THR A 64 0.20 -15.24 2.55
CA THR A 64 0.82 -14.06 1.91
C THR A 64 1.01 -12.92 2.92
N TYR A 65 0.03 -12.70 3.80
CA TYR A 65 0.13 -11.70 4.86
C TYR A 65 1.29 -11.99 5.80
N ASN A 66 1.37 -13.22 6.32
CA ASN A 66 2.41 -13.60 7.29
C ASN A 66 3.82 -13.53 6.68
N VAL A 67 4.00 -14.00 5.45
CA VAL A 67 5.30 -13.93 4.76
C VAL A 67 5.71 -12.49 4.51
N ALA A 68 4.81 -11.66 3.99
CA ALA A 68 5.09 -10.24 3.76
C ALA A 68 5.43 -9.53 5.08
N TYR A 69 4.67 -9.80 6.13
CA TYR A 69 4.89 -9.20 7.45
C TYR A 69 6.24 -9.61 8.02
N ALA A 70 6.61 -10.89 7.97
CA ALA A 70 7.90 -11.37 8.47
C ALA A 70 9.09 -10.71 7.74
N LEU A 71 9.02 -10.63 6.41
CA LEU A 71 10.09 -10.03 5.60
C LEU A 71 10.24 -8.53 5.87
N TRP A 72 9.14 -7.78 5.83
CA TRP A 72 9.19 -6.32 5.98
C TRP A 72 9.36 -5.85 7.42
N ALA A 73 8.87 -6.62 8.41
CA ALA A 73 9.08 -6.32 9.82
C ALA A 73 10.56 -6.41 10.24
N SER A 74 11.35 -7.26 9.59
CA SER A 74 12.80 -7.32 9.86
C SER A 74 13.60 -6.39 8.97
N THR A 75 13.30 -6.35 7.67
CA THR A 75 14.11 -5.62 6.69
C THR A 75 13.99 -4.10 6.83
N THR A 76 12.77 -3.58 7.04
CA THR A 76 12.52 -2.13 7.14
C THR A 76 13.24 -1.47 8.31
N PRO A 77 13.11 -1.95 9.57
CA PRO A 77 13.80 -1.32 10.68
C PRO A 77 15.31 -1.45 10.58
N LEU A 78 15.85 -2.59 10.10
CA LEU A 78 17.30 -2.74 9.91
C LEU A 78 17.83 -1.74 8.88
N ALA A 79 17.14 -1.57 7.76
CA ALA A 79 17.49 -0.58 6.74
C ALA A 79 17.41 0.85 7.31
N LEU A 80 16.32 1.20 8.00
CA LEU A 80 16.15 2.53 8.57
C LEU A 80 17.16 2.83 9.69
N ILE A 81 17.49 1.86 10.55
CA ILE A 81 18.52 2.03 11.59
C ILE A 81 19.88 2.30 10.96
N ALA A 82 20.23 1.60 9.89
CA ALA A 82 21.51 1.78 9.20
C ALA A 82 21.60 3.12 8.46
N LEU A 83 20.50 3.61 7.86
CA LEU A 83 20.53 4.80 7.00
C LEU A 83 20.10 6.10 7.72
N MET A 84 19.26 6.05 8.76
CA MET A 84 18.80 7.23 9.51
C MET A 84 19.92 8.18 9.98
N PRO A 85 21.09 7.71 10.49
CA PRO A 85 22.13 8.62 10.98
C PRO A 85 22.76 9.49 9.88
N TRP A 86 22.57 9.16 8.60
CA TRP A 86 23.13 9.94 7.49
C TRP A 86 22.26 11.14 7.08
N SER A 87 20.94 10.97 7.06
CA SER A 87 20.03 12.04 6.64
C SER A 87 18.58 11.72 7.03
N PRO A 88 17.82 12.71 7.55
CA PRO A 88 16.39 12.55 7.82
C PRO A 88 15.57 12.24 6.55
N TRP A 89 16.08 12.60 5.36
CA TRP A 89 15.41 12.38 4.07
C TRP A 89 15.37 10.92 3.62
N VAL A 90 16.12 10.04 4.29
CA VAL A 90 16.12 8.59 4.02
C VAL A 90 14.71 8.01 4.13
N CYS A 91 13.92 8.44 5.11
CA CYS A 91 12.53 7.99 5.27
C CYS A 91 11.67 8.34 4.06
N VAL A 92 11.82 9.56 3.52
CA VAL A 92 11.12 10.00 2.31
C VAL A 92 11.56 9.18 1.10
N GLY A 93 12.87 8.93 0.96
CA GLY A 93 13.44 8.10 -0.10
C GLY A 93 12.95 6.65 -0.06
N PHE A 94 12.89 6.04 1.12
CA PHE A 94 12.33 4.70 1.30
C PHE A 94 10.85 4.65 0.89
N CYS A 95 10.06 5.64 1.32
CA CYS A 95 8.65 5.73 0.95
C CYS A 95 8.43 5.99 -0.55
N LEU A 96 9.33 6.74 -1.20
CA LEU A 96 9.34 6.90 -2.66
C LEU A 96 9.56 5.56 -3.36
N ILE A 97 10.57 4.77 -2.94
CA ILE A 97 10.86 3.45 -3.52
C ILE A 97 9.67 2.52 -3.33
N MET A 98 9.09 2.46 -2.12
CA MET A 98 7.94 1.60 -1.83
C MET A 98 6.68 2.04 -2.59
N GLY A 99 6.45 3.35 -2.73
CA GLY A 99 5.40 3.88 -3.58
C GLY A 99 5.59 3.49 -5.05
N LEU A 100 6.81 3.55 -5.56
CA LEU A 100 7.14 3.19 -6.94
C LEU A 100 6.92 1.69 -7.21
N VAL A 101 7.28 0.81 -6.26
CA VAL A 101 6.94 -0.61 -6.30
C VAL A 101 5.42 -0.81 -6.33
N GLY A 102 4.66 -0.05 -5.52
CA GLY A 102 3.19 -0.03 -5.55
C GLY A 102 2.60 0.39 -6.90
N VAL A 103 3.18 1.40 -7.55
CA VAL A 103 2.78 1.83 -8.90
C VAL A 103 3.10 0.76 -9.94
N VAL A 104 4.31 0.19 -9.91
CA VAL A 104 4.74 -0.85 -10.88
C VAL A 104 3.87 -2.09 -10.76
N THR A 105 3.58 -2.55 -9.54
CA THR A 105 2.69 -3.70 -9.29
C THR A 105 1.26 -3.40 -9.74
N ALA A 106 0.72 -2.21 -9.46
CA ALA A 106 -0.59 -1.79 -9.94
C ALA A 106 -0.67 -1.73 -11.47
N LEU A 107 0.38 -1.25 -12.14
CA LEU A 107 0.46 -1.22 -13.60
C LEU A 107 0.58 -2.64 -14.18
N TYR A 108 1.35 -3.51 -13.55
CA TYR A 108 1.55 -4.88 -14.03
C TYR A 108 0.27 -5.73 -13.92
N TYR A 109 -0.39 -5.70 -12.77
CA TYR A 109 -1.65 -6.43 -12.56
C TYR A 109 -2.84 -5.73 -13.22
N GLY A 110 -2.91 -4.40 -13.21
CA GLY A 110 -3.97 -3.63 -13.87
C GLY A 110 -3.96 -3.74 -15.41
N ARG A 111 -2.84 -4.15 -16.02
CA ARG A 111 -2.76 -4.45 -17.46
C ARG A 111 -3.09 -5.91 -17.81
N ARG A 112 -3.12 -6.81 -16.82
CA ARG A 112 -3.38 -8.25 -17.03
C ARG A 112 -4.78 -8.67 -16.64
N GLU A 113 -5.42 -7.93 -15.74
CA GLU A 113 -6.86 -7.95 -15.55
C GLU A 113 -7.44 -6.59 -15.96
N PRO A 114 -8.02 -6.43 -17.17
CA PRO A 114 -9.35 -5.84 -17.18
C PRO A 114 -10.12 -6.70 -16.19
N LEU A 115 -10.41 -6.17 -15.00
CA LEU A 115 -11.22 -6.83 -14.00
C LEU A 115 -12.44 -7.36 -14.73
N THR A 116 -12.36 -8.62 -15.09
CA THR A 116 -13.44 -9.37 -15.67
C THR A 116 -14.28 -9.65 -14.45
N PHE A 117 -15.00 -8.62 -14.05
CA PHE A 117 -16.30 -8.69 -13.39
C PHE A 117 -17.27 -9.41 -14.34
N ALA A 118 -16.85 -10.49 -15.00
CA ALA A 118 -17.78 -11.51 -15.42
C ALA A 118 -18.33 -12.04 -14.12
N ALA A 119 -19.52 -11.54 -13.79
CA ALA A 119 -20.60 -12.37 -13.33
C ALA A 119 -20.13 -13.57 -12.51
N GLU A 120 -20.27 -13.48 -11.19
CA GLU A 120 -20.89 -14.63 -10.56
C GLU A 120 -22.39 -14.52 -10.87
N PRO A 121 -22.95 -15.26 -11.84
CA PRO A 121 -24.38 -15.56 -11.86
C PRO A 121 -24.72 -16.59 -10.77
N GLY A 122 -24.00 -16.57 -9.63
CA GLY A 122 -24.16 -17.50 -8.51
C GLY A 122 -25.29 -17.10 -7.55
N ILE A 123 -25.76 -15.84 -7.61
CA ILE A 123 -26.94 -15.40 -6.83
C ILE A 123 -28.26 -15.73 -7.55
N ALA A 124 -28.23 -15.96 -8.87
CA ALA A 124 -29.44 -16.29 -9.63
C ALA A 124 -29.92 -17.75 -9.45
N LEU A 125 -29.06 -18.67 -9.01
CA LEU A 125 -29.41 -20.10 -8.89
C LEU A 125 -30.03 -20.48 -7.53
N CYS A 126 -30.03 -19.58 -6.54
CA CYS A 126 -30.66 -19.80 -5.23
C CYS A 126 -32.04 -19.13 -5.09
N ALA A 127 -32.56 -18.49 -6.14
CA ALA A 127 -33.88 -17.86 -6.13
C ALA A 127 -34.97 -18.70 -6.83
N ASP A 128 -34.64 -19.87 -7.37
CA ASP A 128 -35.55 -20.75 -8.11
C ASP A 128 -35.70 -22.16 -7.47
N LYS A 129 -35.47 -22.29 -6.16
CA LYS A 129 -35.80 -23.53 -5.44
C LYS A 129 -36.36 -23.30 -4.06
#